data_AF-A0AAV9F672-F1
#
_entry.id   AF-A0AAV9F672-F1
#
_cell.length_a   1.000
_cell.length_b   1.000
_cell.length_c   1.000
_cell.angle_alpha   90.00
_cell.angle_beta   90.00
_cell.angle_gamma   90.00
#
_symmetry.space_group_name_H-M   'P 1'
#
loop_
_entity.id
_entity.type
_entity.pdbx_description
1 polymer ?
#
loop_
_entity_poly.entity_id
_entity_poly.type
_entity_poly.pdbx_seq_one_letter_code
_entity_poly.pdbx_strand_id
1 'polypeptide(L)'
;MVDLLSRAGRLTEAYRFIESMAVKPNSSVWTLLLCGCQAHQDVKLVEKVAERIFELEPENAEHYMLLANVYAEAERWNATKKFIEAEPVKRFFKGVQLD
;
A
#
# COMPACT_ATOMS: atom_id res chain seq x y z
N MET A 1 9.84 -14.14 -3.68
CA MET A 1 11.04 -13.41 -3.22
C MET A 1 10.67 -12.17 -2.44
N VAL A 2 9.88 -11.26 -3.03
CA VAL A 2 9.37 -10.06 -2.33
C VAL A 2 8.68 -10.41 -1.01
N ASP A 3 7.68 -11.31 -1.03
CA ASP A 3 6.99 -11.74 0.18
C ASP A 3 7.94 -12.23 1.30
N LEU A 4 8.91 -13.08 0.96
CA LEU A 4 9.91 -13.59 1.91
C LEU A 4 10.76 -12.48 2.51
N LEU A 5 11.26 -11.56 1.68
CA LEU A 5 12.09 -10.43 2.14
C LEU A 5 11.27 -9.45 3.00
N SER A 6 10.02 -9.16 2.59
CA SER A 6 9.08 -8.32 3.33
C SER A 6 8.81 -8.87 4.73
N ARG A 7 8.44 -10.14 4.83
CA ARG A 7 8.15 -10.81 6.11
C ARG A 7 9.37 -10.86 7.02
N ALA A 8 10.57 -11.00 6.45
CA ALA A 8 11.84 -10.97 7.18
C ALA A 8 12.30 -9.56 7.61
N GLY A 9 11.53 -8.50 7.31
CA GLY A 9 11.91 -7.12 7.62
C GLY A 9 13.02 -6.57 6.72
N ARG A 10 13.40 -7.28 5.66
CA ARG A 10 14.43 -6.87 4.69
C ARG A 10 13.82 -5.99 3.61
N LEU A 11 13.12 -4.94 4.04
CA LEU A 11 12.25 -4.14 3.16
C LEU A 11 13.02 -3.39 2.06
N THR A 12 14.21 -2.87 2.36
CA THR A 12 15.07 -2.22 1.35
C THR A 12 15.50 -3.21 0.28
N GLU A 13 15.75 -4.46 0.64
CA GLU A 13 16.14 -5.50 -0.31
C GLU A 13 14.96 -5.98 -1.14
N ALA A 14 13.78 -6.07 -0.53
CA ALA A 14 12.54 -6.32 -1.24
C ALA A 14 12.28 -5.23 -2.30
N TYR A 15 12.43 -3.95 -1.92
CA TYR A 15 12.29 -2.82 -2.84
C TYR A 15 13.28 -2.89 -4.00
N ARG A 16 14.58 -3.07 -3.71
CA ARG A 16 15.62 -3.22 -4.74
C ARG A 16 15.38 -4.41 -5.65
N PHE A 17 14.89 -5.52 -5.10
CA PHE A 17 14.53 -6.69 -5.89
C PHE A 17 13.44 -6.34 -6.90
N ILE A 18 12.38 -5.65 -6.45
CA ILE A 18 11.29 -5.17 -7.33
C ILE A 18 11.83 -4.25 -8.44
N GLU A 19 12.68 -3.28 -8.09
CA GLU A 19 13.30 -2.37 -9.07
C GLU A 19 14.20 -3.09 -10.09
N SER A 20 14.79 -4.22 -9.71
CA SER A 20 15.65 -5.02 -10.58
C SER A 20 14.90 -6.02 -11.47
N MET A 21 13.57 -6.15 -11.34
CA MET A 21 12.81 -7.11 -12.11
C MET A 21 12.85 -6.77 -13.61
N ALA A 22 13.18 -7.76 -14.44
CA ALA A 22 13.17 -7.62 -15.89
C ALA A 22 11.75 -7.40 -16.46
N VAL A 23 10.73 -7.81 -15.70
CA VAL A 23 9.31 -7.62 -16.02
C VAL A 23 8.76 -6.53 -15.11
N LYS A 24 7.93 -5.65 -15.68
CA LYS A 24 7.29 -4.57 -14.91
C LYS A 24 6.45 -5.18 -13.76
N PRO A 25 6.71 -4.79 -12.50
CA PRO A 25 5.94 -5.29 -11.37
C PRO A 25 4.50 -4.77 -11.42
N ASN A 26 3.56 -5.65 -11.09
CA ASN A 26 2.14 -5.30 -10.96
C ASN A 26 1.81 -4.84 -9.53
N SER A 27 0.56 -4.42 -9.32
CA SER A 27 0.06 -3.93 -8.03
C SER A 27 0.29 -4.94 -6.91
N SER A 28 -0.02 -6.23 -7.14
CA SER A 28 0.13 -7.29 -6.14
C SER A 28 1.56 -7.41 -5.59
N VAL A 29 2.59 -7.22 -6.44
CA VAL A 29 3.99 -7.24 -6.00
C VAL A 29 4.29 -6.09 -5.05
N TRP A 30 3.79 -4.88 -5.35
CA TRP A 30 3.95 -3.72 -4.47
C TRP A 30 3.14 -3.85 -3.19
N THR A 31 1.93 -4.43 -3.24
CA THR A 31 1.10 -4.69 -2.07
C THR A 31 1.77 -5.67 -1.09
N LEU A 32 2.47 -6.70 -1.59
CA LEU A 32 3.29 -7.58 -0.75
C LEU A 32 4.42 -6.84 -0.01
N LEU A 33 5.01 -5.81 -0.63
CA LEU A 33 5.97 -4.95 0.04
C LEU A 33 5.29 -4.03 1.06
N LEU A 34 4.14 -3.44 0.72
CA LEU A 34 3.38 -2.57 1.61
C LEU A 34 2.98 -3.29 2.92
N CYS A 35 2.49 -4.53 2.84
CA CYS A 35 2.18 -5.34 4.01
C CYS A 35 3.42 -5.58 4.90
N GLY A 36 4.60 -5.75 4.29
CA GLY A 36 5.87 -5.81 5.02
C GLY A 36 6.20 -4.48 5.72
N CYS A 37 6.05 -3.37 5.01
CA CYS A 37 6.28 -2.04 5.59
C CYS A 37 5.34 -1.75 6.76
N GLN A 38 4.09 -2.19 6.68
CA GLN A 38 3.12 -2.13 7.76
C GLN A 38 3.60 -2.93 8.98
N ALA A 39 3.88 -4.22 8.79
CA ALA A 39 4.28 -5.13 9.87
C ALA A 39 5.55 -4.69 10.61
N HIS A 40 6.45 -3.98 9.92
CA HIS A 40 7.72 -3.50 10.47
C HIS A 40 7.75 -1.97 10.70
N GLN A 41 6.60 -1.29 10.57
CA GLN A 41 6.42 0.15 10.82
C GLN A 41 7.38 1.08 10.06
N ASP A 42 7.82 0.70 8.84
CA ASP A 42 8.69 1.52 7.99
C ASP A 42 7.88 2.52 7.16
N VAL A 43 7.40 3.57 7.82
CA VAL A 43 6.57 4.61 7.21
C VAL A 43 7.30 5.37 6.09
N LYS A 44 8.64 5.39 6.08
CA LYS A 44 9.40 6.07 5.02
C LYS A 44 9.30 5.33 3.69
N LEU A 45 9.32 4.00 3.73
CA LEU A 45 9.19 3.20 2.52
C LEU A 45 7.75 3.12 2.03
N VAL A 46 6.77 3.21 2.93
CA VAL A 46 5.32 3.23 2.62
C VAL A 46 5.00 4.27 1.56
N GLU A 47 5.49 5.51 1.69
CA GLU A 47 5.21 6.60 0.72
C GLU A 47 5.63 6.21 -0.71
N LYS A 48 6.85 5.67 -0.86
CA LYS A 48 7.40 5.26 -2.15
C LYS A 48 6.62 4.09 -2.76
N VAL A 49 6.17 3.16 -1.93
CA VAL A 49 5.38 2.01 -2.37
C VAL A 49 3.96 2.45 -2.74
N ALA A 50 3.37 3.37 -1.99
CA ALA A 50 2.06 3.95 -2.24
C ALA A 50 1.98 4.65 -3.60
N GLU A 51 3.00 5.44 -3.95
CA GLU A 51 3.10 6.09 -5.27
C GLU A 51 2.97 5.06 -6.40
N ARG A 52 3.70 3.93 -6.32
CA ARG A 52 3.65 2.87 -7.33
C ARG A 52 2.30 2.15 -7.39
N ILE A 53 1.68 1.92 -6.24
CA ILE A 53 0.37 1.27 -6.17
C ILE A 53 -0.70 2.15 -6.83
N PHE A 54 -0.71 3.45 -6.57
CA PHE A 54 -1.69 4.36 -7.17
C PHE A 54 -1.41 4.70 -8.63
N GLU A 55 -0.16 4.61 -9.09
CA GLU A 55 0.15 4.64 -10.53
C GLU A 55 -0.49 3.47 -11.28
N LEU A 56 -0.63 2.31 -10.63
CA LEU A 56 -1.15 1.08 -11.24
C LEU A 56 -2.67 0.92 -11.06
N GLU A 57 -3.19 1.23 -9.87
CA GLU A 57 -4.58 1.01 -9.51
C GLU A 57 -5.15 2.19 -8.69
N PRO A 58 -5.35 3.36 -9.32
CA PRO A 58 -5.84 4.56 -8.65
C PRO A 58 -7.29 4.45 -8.15
N GLU A 59 -8.07 3.50 -8.66
CA GLU A 59 -9.49 3.33 -8.30
C GLU A 59 -9.71 2.17 -7.29
N ASN A 60 -8.65 1.50 -6.86
CA ASN A 60 -8.77 0.36 -5.95
C ASN A 60 -8.87 0.83 -4.50
N ALA A 61 -10.10 0.83 -3.95
CA ALA A 61 -10.39 1.24 -2.58
C ALA A 61 -9.64 0.42 -1.50
N GLU A 62 -9.31 -0.84 -1.76
CA GLU A 62 -8.56 -1.69 -0.82
C GLU A 62 -7.17 -1.11 -0.53
N HIS A 63 -6.50 -0.59 -1.57
CA HIS A 63 -5.19 0.05 -1.41
C HIS A 63 -5.24 1.33 -0.57
N TYR A 64 -6.30 2.13 -0.72
CA TYR A 64 -6.53 3.30 0.14
C TYR A 64 -6.72 2.89 1.59
N MET A 65 -7.54 1.86 1.85
CA MET A 65 -7.80 1.39 3.21
C MET A 65 -6.56 0.78 3.86
N LEU A 66 -5.74 0.04 3.11
CA LEU A 66 -4.48 -0.51 3.61
C LEU A 66 -3.54 0.62 4.05
N LEU A 67 -3.37 1.66 3.22
CA LEU A 67 -2.56 2.83 3.58
C LEU A 67 -3.13 3.59 4.77
N ALA A 68 -4.45 3.79 4.82
CA ALA A 68 -5.10 4.42 5.96
C ALA A 68 -4.75 3.70 7.28
N ASN A 69 -4.76 2.36 7.28
CA ASN A 69 -4.39 1.57 8.45
C ASN A 69 -2.91 1.77 8.83
N VAL A 70 -2.00 1.74 7.85
CA VAL A 70 -0.57 2.00 8.09
C VAL A 70 -0.33 3.38 8.73
N TYR A 71 -0.99 4.43 8.23
CA TYR A 71 -0.87 5.77 8.82
C TYR A 71 -1.53 5.87 10.19
N ALA A 72 -2.63 5.14 10.42
CA ALA A 72 -3.31 5.13 11.71
C ALA A 72 -2.44 4.49 12.80
N GLU A 73 -1.80 3.36 12.50
CA GLU A 73 -0.84 2.68 13.38
C GLU A 73 0.39 3.55 13.70
N ALA A 74 0.74 4.45 12.79
CA ALA A 74 1.81 5.44 12.98
C ALA A 74 1.32 6.78 13.58
N GLU A 75 0.08 6.85 14.06
CA GLU A 75 -0.57 8.05 14.64
C GLU A 75 -0.60 9.28 13.71
N ARG A 76 -0.55 9.04 12.39
CA ARG A 76 -0.59 10.09 11.36
C ARG A 76 -2.02 10.37 10.91
N TRP A 77 -2.85 10.85 11.83
CA TRP A 77 -4.30 11.03 11.64
C TRP A 77 -4.69 11.87 10.42
N ASN A 78 -3.93 12.91 10.08
CA ASN A 78 -4.18 13.72 8.88
C ASN A 78 -4.02 12.90 7.59
N ALA A 79 -3.01 12.03 7.53
CA ALA A 79 -2.80 11.14 6.40
C ALA A 79 -3.86 10.03 6.37
N THR A 80 -4.16 9.41 7.51
CA THR A 80 -5.26 8.44 7.64
C THR A 80 -6.57 9.00 7.08
N LYS A 81 -6.96 10.21 7.51
CA LYS A 81 -8.18 10.87 7.06
C LYS A 81 -8.18 11.11 5.54
N LYS A 82 -7.07 11.55 4.96
CA LYS A 82 -6.91 11.74 3.52
C LYS A 82 -7.26 10.47 2.73
N PHE A 83 -6.82 9.29 3.20
CA PHE A 83 -7.07 8.03 2.51
C PHE A 83 -8.50 7.51 2.73
N ILE A 84 -9.06 7.64 3.93
CA ILE A 84 -10.45 7.24 4.22
C ILE A 84 -11.46 8.10 3.44
N GLU A 85 -11.17 9.38 3.24
CA GLU A 85 -12.06 10.31 2.54
C GLU A 85 -11.87 10.33 1.02
N ALA A 86 -11.00 9.46 0.47
CA ALA A 86 -10.76 9.37 -0.95
C ALA A 86 -12.01 8.91 -1.71
N GLU A 87 -12.20 9.43 -2.92
CA GLU A 87 -13.41 9.13 -3.73
C GLU A 87 -13.58 7.64 -4.05
N PRO A 88 -12.53 6.87 -4.38
CA PRO A 88 -12.66 5.43 -4.58
C PRO A 88 -13.25 4.70 -3.36
N VAL A 89 -12.87 5.11 -2.15
CA VAL A 89 -13.38 4.54 -0.90
C VAL A 89 -14.85 4.91 -0.69
N LYS A 90 -15.19 6.18 -0.86
CA LYS A 90 -16.59 6.65 -0.77
C LYS A 90 -17.50 5.94 -1.76
N ARG A 91 -17.03 5.78 -3.00
CA ARG A 91 -17.78 5.09 -4.06
C ARG A 91 -17.95 3.61 -3.76
N PHE A 92 -16.90 2.95 -3.27
CA PHE A 92 -16.96 1.54 -2.88
C PHE A 92 -18.06 1.30 -1.81
N PHE A 93 -18.07 2.08 -0.73
CA PHE A 93 -19.09 1.92 0.31
C PHE A 93 -20.50 2.30 -0.14
N LYS A 94 -20.66 3.28 -1.04
CA LYS A 94 -21.97 3.58 -1.64
C LYS A 94 -22.47 2.44 -2.54
N GLY A 95 -21.56 1.79 -3.28
CA GLY A 95 -21.90 0.65 -4.14
C GLY A 95 -22.36 -0.57 -3.35
N VAL A 96 -21.68 -0.90 -2.26
CA VAL A 96 -22.03 -2.04 -1.37
C VAL A 96 -23.40 -1.87 -0.70
N GLN A 97 -23.90 -0.64 -0.55
CA GLN A 97 -25.23 -0.38 0.02
C GLN A 97 -26.38 -0.55 -0.97
N LEU A 98 -26.09 -0.77 -2.26
CA LEU A 98 -27.09 -0.90 -3.34
C LEU A 98 -27.34 -2.36 -3.76
N ASP A 99 -26.70 -3.33 -3.09
CA ASP A 99 -26.84 -4.78 -3.30
C ASP A 99 -27.59 -5.44 -2.12
#